data_AF-K1YGA0-F1
#
_entry.id   AF-K1YGA0-F1
#
_cell.length_a   1.000
_cell.length_b   1.000
_cell.length_c   1.000
_cell.angle_alpha   90.00
_cell.angle_beta   90.00
_cell.angle_gamma   90.00
#
_symmetry.space_group_name_H-M   'P 1'
#
loop_
_entity.id
_entity.type
_entity.pdbx_description
1 polymer ?
#
loop_
_entity_poly.entity_id
_entity_poly.type
_entity_poly.pdbx_seq_one_letter_code
_entity_poly.pdbx_strand_id
1 'polypeptide(L)'
;MGERWFLGKIYYYAHPGTYFDVPISNFLGWYGVAAIIIGGFVFIEKILHLKQPYQPNHSSSKLVNLINNYGAIGLYFGIFLFNWGLTLFIGEYSLALIDLLWISIPVFFLFPLDLFKRHYYT
;
A
#
# COMPACT_ATOMS: atom_id res chain seq x y z
N MET A 1 5.34 -23.39 10.75
CA MET A 1 4.58 -22.77 9.63
C MET A 1 5.41 -21.71 8.90
N GLY A 2 6.41 -21.13 9.57
CA GLY A 2 7.20 -20.02 9.08
C GLY A 2 8.09 -20.30 7.89
N GLU A 3 8.42 -21.56 7.59
CA GLU A 3 9.14 -21.88 6.34
C GLU A 3 8.37 -21.49 5.07
N ARG A 4 7.04 -21.32 5.17
CA ARG A 4 6.19 -20.86 4.09
C ARG A 4 6.19 -19.33 3.96
N TRP A 5 6.63 -18.59 4.97
CA TRP A 5 6.81 -17.15 4.87
C TRP A 5 8.01 -16.84 3.97
N PHE A 6 7.91 -15.76 3.20
CA PHE A 6 8.94 -15.32 2.24
C PHE A 6 10.35 -15.22 2.86
N LEU A 7 10.47 -14.85 4.14
CA LEU A 7 11.76 -14.77 4.86
C LEU A 7 12.02 -15.97 5.79
N GLY A 8 11.14 -16.97 5.82
CA GLY A 8 11.15 -18.05 6.79
C GLY A 8 12.42 -18.89 6.83
N LYS A 9 13.16 -18.93 5.72
CA LYS A 9 14.42 -19.66 5.59
C LYS A 9 15.65 -18.85 6.01
N ILE A 10 15.52 -17.54 6.17
CA ILE A 10 16.64 -16.63 6.47
C ILE A 10 16.46 -15.85 7.77
N TYR A 11 15.28 -15.90 8.39
CA TYR A 11 15.00 -15.18 9.63
C TYR A 11 14.13 -16.02 10.57
N TYR A 12 14.55 -16.09 11.83
CA TYR A 12 13.86 -16.86 12.88
C TYR A 12 13.47 -15.94 14.05
N TYR A 13 12.23 -16.07 14.52
CA TYR A 13 11.74 -15.37 15.71
C TYR A 13 11.83 -16.29 16.94
N ALA A 14 12.43 -15.78 18.02
CA ALA A 14 12.55 -16.52 19.28
C ALA A 14 11.18 -16.91 19.88
N HIS A 15 10.18 -16.06 19.70
CA HIS A 15 8.79 -16.32 20.05
C HIS A 15 7.95 -16.33 18.77
N PRO A 16 7.56 -17.51 18.25
CA PRO A 16 6.81 -17.60 16.99
C PRO A 16 5.40 -17.02 17.16
N GLY A 17 4.97 -16.24 16.17
CA GLY A 17 3.60 -15.73 16.09
C GLY A 17 2.62 -16.71 15.45
N THR A 18 1.35 -16.31 15.38
CA THR A 18 0.27 -17.15 14.82
C THR A 18 0.25 -17.17 13.29
N TYR A 19 0.76 -16.14 12.63
CA TYR A 19 0.77 -16.00 11.17
C TYR A 19 2.15 -16.32 10.61
N PHE A 20 2.31 -17.54 10.08
CA PHE A 20 3.61 -18.06 9.60
C PHE A 20 4.77 -17.86 10.59
N ASP A 21 4.53 -18.09 11.88
CA ASP A 21 5.52 -17.90 12.94
C ASP A 21 6.04 -16.44 13.07
N VAL A 22 5.40 -15.47 12.39
CA VAL A 22 5.72 -14.04 12.45
C VAL A 22 4.90 -13.37 13.58
N PRO A 23 5.56 -12.73 14.57
CA PRO A 23 4.88 -12.08 15.68
C PRO A 23 4.17 -10.79 15.26
N ILE A 24 3.11 -10.42 15.99
CA ILE A 24 2.33 -9.18 15.77
C ILE A 24 3.24 -7.95 15.82
N SER A 25 4.29 -7.97 16.64
CA SER A 25 5.27 -6.88 16.75
C SER A 25 5.97 -6.55 15.43
N ASN A 26 6.18 -7.52 14.54
CA ASN A 26 6.74 -7.28 13.21
C ASN A 26 5.80 -6.42 12.36
N PHE A 27 4.51 -6.76 12.35
CA PHE A 27 3.49 -6.00 11.62
C PHE A 27 3.34 -4.58 12.17
N LEU A 28 3.32 -4.44 13.50
CA LEU A 28 3.30 -3.12 14.15
C LEU A 28 4.57 -2.30 13.86
N GLY A 29 5.73 -2.95 13.79
CA GLY A 29 6.99 -2.32 13.41
C GLY A 29 6.92 -1.72 12.00
N TRP A 30 6.46 -2.51 11.02
CA TRP A 30 6.26 -2.01 9.65
C TRP A 30 5.24 -0.89 9.56
N TYR A 31 4.14 -0.99 10.30
CA TYR A 31 3.16 0.09 10.40
C TYR A 31 3.79 1.37 10.98
N GLY A 32 4.58 1.25 12.05
CA GLY A 32 5.29 2.37 12.66
C GLY A 32 6.30 3.01 11.71
N VAL A 33 7.09 2.22 10.99
CA VAL A 33 8.04 2.71 9.98
C VAL A 33 7.31 3.47 8.88
N ALA A 34 6.22 2.91 8.34
CA ALA A 34 5.41 3.58 7.32
C ALA A 34 4.82 4.90 7.85
N ALA A 35 4.28 4.91 9.07
CA ALA A 35 3.73 6.11 9.71
C ALA A 35 4.79 7.19 9.94
N ILE A 36 6.00 6.81 10.35
CA ILE A 36 7.11 7.74 10.55
C ILE A 36 7.58 8.33 9.21
N ILE A 37 7.71 7.51 8.16
CA ILE A 37 8.14 7.98 6.84
C ILE A 37 7.09 8.94 6.26
N ILE A 38 5.81 8.53 6.24
CA ILE A 38 4.72 9.36 5.70
C ILE A 38 4.56 10.63 6.54
N GLY A 39 4.50 10.50 7.86
CA GLY A 39 4.37 11.63 8.78
C GLY A 39 5.54 12.61 8.68
N GLY A 40 6.77 12.09 8.57
CA GLY A 40 7.97 12.87 8.34
C GLY A 40 7.92 13.63 7.01
N PHE A 41 7.50 12.97 5.92
CA PHE A 41 7.34 13.61 4.63
C PHE A 41 6.34 14.77 4.68
N VAL A 42 5.14 14.52 5.23
CA VAL A 42 4.08 15.54 5.39
C VAL A 42 4.56 16.70 6.29
N PHE A 43 5.28 16.39 7.36
CA PHE A 43 5.82 17.38 8.29
C PHE A 43 6.88 18.26 7.61
N ILE A 44 7.81 17.67 6.88
CA ILE A 44 8.84 18.38 6.12
C ILE A 44 8.21 19.27 5.06
N GLU A 45 7.24 18.76 4.28
CA GLU A 45 6.51 19.56 3.30
C GLU A 45 5.85 20.79 3.93
N LYS A 46 5.25 20.61 5.12
CA LYS A 46 4.59 21.69 5.86
C LYS A 46 5.58 22.74 6.37
N ILE A 47 6.71 22.32 6.93
CA ILE A 47 7.75 23.24 7.46
C ILE A 47 8.41 24.02 6.33
N LEU A 48 8.79 23.33 5.27
CA LEU A 48 9.53 23.91 4.16
C LEU A 48 8.64 24.71 3.20
N HIS A 49 7.34 24.82 3.49
CA HIS A 49 6.34 25.48 2.63
C HIS A 49 6.45 25.02 1.16
N LEU A 50 6.79 23.73 0.93
CA LEU A 50 7.03 23.19 -0.40
C LEU A 50 5.75 23.03 -1.23
N LYS A 51 4.60 23.40 -0.67
CA LYS A 51 3.36 23.59 -1.42
C LYS A 51 3.50 24.78 -2.36
N GLN A 52 4.20 24.59 -3.48
CA GLN A 52 3.90 25.36 -4.66
C GLN A 52 2.48 24.97 -5.11
N PRO A 53 1.60 25.94 -5.42
CA PRO A 53 0.34 25.61 -6.08
C PRO A 53 0.68 24.77 -7.31
N TYR A 54 -0.02 23.65 -7.51
CA TYR A 54 0.11 22.82 -8.69
C TYR A 54 -0.06 23.71 -9.93
N GLN A 55 1.05 24.12 -10.53
CA GLN A 55 1.05 24.77 -11.82
C GLN A 55 1.16 23.64 -12.84
N PRO A 56 0.10 23.34 -13.61
CA PRO A 56 0.20 22.36 -14.68
C PRO A 56 1.27 22.86 -15.63
N ASN A 57 2.45 22.26 -15.54
CA ASN A 57 3.56 22.61 -16.41
C ASN A 57 3.16 22.09 -17.79
N HIS A 58 2.76 22.99 -18.69
CA HIS A 58 2.33 22.64 -20.05
C HIS A 58 3.45 21.97 -20.88
N SER A 59 4.67 21.90 -20.34
CA SER A 59 5.85 21.25 -20.90
C SER A 59 6.21 19.91 -20.23
N SER A 60 5.39 19.39 -19.30
CA SER A 60 5.64 18.08 -18.69
C SER A 60 5.44 16.96 -19.71
N SER A 61 6.44 16.10 -19.86
CA SER A 61 6.34 14.93 -20.73
C SER A 61 5.16 14.03 -20.32
N LYS A 62 4.56 13.34 -21.29
CA LYS A 62 3.41 12.43 -21.06
C LYS A 62 3.68 11.42 -19.93
N LEU A 63 4.94 11.01 -19.76
CA LEU A 63 5.39 10.10 -18.70
C LEU A 63 5.28 10.74 -17.31
N VAL A 64 5.73 11.99 -17.14
CA VAL A 64 5.68 12.69 -15.83
C VAL A 64 4.23 12.89 -15.38
N ASN A 65 3.35 13.26 -16.31
CA ASN A 65 1.92 13.39 -15.99
C ASN A 65 1.28 12.04 -15.62
N LEU A 66 1.70 10.95 -16.27
CA LEU A 66 1.21 9.62 -15.93
C LEU A 66 1.67 9.18 -14.54
N ILE A 67 2.94 9.41 -14.19
CA ILE A 67 3.50 9.09 -12.86
C ILE A 67 2.82 9.94 -11.77
N ASN A 68 2.65 11.24 -11.99
CA ASN A 68 2.02 12.12 -11.00
C ASN A 68 0.55 11.75 -10.74
N ASN A 69 -0.19 11.36 -11.78
CA ASN A 69 -1.62 11.06 -11.65
C ASN A 69 -1.89 9.63 -11.16
N TYR A 70 -1.10 8.65 -11.62
CA TYR A 70 -1.37 7.23 -11.40
C TYR A 70 -0.25 6.49 -10.66
N GLY A 71 0.87 7.14 -10.37
CA GLY A 71 2.03 6.48 -9.76
C GLY A 71 1.74 5.87 -8.39
N ALA A 72 1.01 6.58 -7.53
CA ALA A 72 0.61 6.06 -6.21
C ALA A 72 -0.33 4.84 -6.34
N ILE A 73 -1.31 4.92 -7.25
CA ILE A 73 -2.25 3.82 -7.51
C ILE A 73 -1.51 2.61 -8.10
N GLY A 74 -0.65 2.84 -9.09
CA GLY A 74 0.15 1.81 -9.73
C GLY A 74 1.13 1.14 -8.76
N LEU A 75 1.76 1.91 -7.87
CA LEU A 75 2.65 1.35 -6.85
C LEU A 75 1.88 0.48 -5.85
N TYR A 76 0.71 0.94 -5.39
CA TYR A 76 -0.14 0.17 -4.48
C TYR A 76 -0.55 -1.17 -5.10
N PHE A 77 -1.12 -1.15 -6.31
CA PHE A 77 -1.53 -2.38 -7.00
C PHE A 77 -0.34 -3.25 -7.40
N GLY A 78 0.81 -2.66 -7.72
CA GLY A 78 2.05 -3.40 -7.98
C GLY A 78 2.52 -4.18 -6.76
N ILE A 79 2.54 -3.55 -5.59
CA ILE A 79 2.87 -4.19 -4.32
C ILE A 79 1.84 -5.29 -4.00
N PHE A 80 0.54 -5.01 -4.17
CA PHE A 80 -0.51 -6.00 -3.96
C PHE A 80 -0.34 -7.22 -4.88
N LEU A 81 -0.21 -7.02 -6.19
CA LEU A 81 -0.06 -8.11 -7.17
C LEU A 81 1.20 -8.94 -6.91
N PHE A 82 2.29 -8.30 -6.51
CA PHE A 82 3.51 -8.99 -6.12
C PHE A 82 3.29 -9.87 -4.88
N ASN A 83 2.71 -9.32 -3.81
CA ASN A 83 2.42 -10.08 -2.59
C ASN A 83 1.42 -11.22 -2.84
N TRP A 84 0.35 -10.94 -3.58
CA TRP A 84 -0.65 -11.93 -3.94
C TRP A 84 -0.07 -13.05 -4.82
N GLY A 85 0.80 -12.69 -5.78
CA GLY A 85 1.55 -13.65 -6.58
C GLY A 85 2.47 -14.53 -5.74
N LEU A 86 3.16 -13.97 -4.75
CA LEU A 86 3.94 -14.76 -3.78
C LEU A 86 3.04 -15.69 -2.97
N THR A 87 1.89 -15.22 -2.48
CA THR A 87 0.93 -16.04 -1.73
C THR A 87 0.47 -17.26 -2.55
N LEU A 88 0.18 -17.07 -3.84
CA LEU A 88 -0.14 -18.18 -4.75
C LEU A 88 1.06 -19.10 -4.99
N PHE A 89 2.25 -18.53 -5.19
CA PHE A 89 3.48 -19.30 -5.40
C PHE A 89 3.83 -20.20 -4.21
N ILE A 90 3.58 -19.73 -2.98
CA ILE A 90 3.77 -20.48 -1.74
C ILE A 90 2.68 -21.58 -1.57
N GLY A 91 1.56 -21.47 -2.30
CA GLY A 91 0.44 -22.42 -2.28
C GLY A 91 -0.65 -22.09 -1.25
N GLU A 92 -0.70 -20.85 -0.76
CA GLU A 92 -1.62 -20.42 0.31
C GLU A 92 -2.91 -19.82 -0.28
N TYR A 93 -3.70 -20.65 -0.96
CA TYR A 93 -4.89 -20.21 -1.71
C TYR A 93 -5.97 -19.54 -0.84
N SER A 94 -6.15 -19.99 0.40
CA SER A 94 -7.13 -19.39 1.34
C SER A 94 -6.78 -17.93 1.65
N LEU A 95 -5.49 -17.62 1.83
CA LEU A 95 -5.02 -16.27 2.06
C LEU A 95 -5.17 -15.40 0.81
N ALA A 96 -4.86 -15.94 -0.36
CA ALA A 96 -5.08 -15.25 -1.63
C ALA A 96 -6.56 -14.86 -1.85
N LEU A 97 -7.49 -15.68 -1.38
CA LEU A 97 -8.94 -15.41 -1.41
C LEU A 97 -9.34 -14.32 -0.42
N ILE A 98 -8.78 -14.39 0.80
CA ILE A 98 -8.98 -13.36 1.83
C ILE A 98 -8.44 -12.00 1.37
N ASP A 99 -7.29 -11.96 0.69
CA ASP A 99 -6.70 -10.74 0.13
C ASP A 99 -7.64 -10.06 -0.89
N LEU A 100 -8.33 -10.85 -1.72
CA LEU A 100 -9.34 -10.35 -2.67
C LEU A 100 -10.59 -9.80 -1.96
N LEU A 101 -11.00 -10.42 -0.85
CA LEU A 101 -12.08 -9.88 -0.03
C LEU A 101 -11.68 -8.56 0.62
N TRP A 102 -10.46 -8.47 1.15
CA TRP A 102 -9.97 -7.24 1.79
C TRP A 102 -9.85 -6.08 0.80
N ILE A 103 -9.36 -6.31 -0.41
CA ILE A 103 -9.24 -5.23 -1.40
C ILE A 103 -10.61 -4.75 -1.92
N SER A 104 -11.65 -5.59 -1.83
CA SER A 104 -13.01 -5.21 -2.20
C SER A 104 -13.61 -4.13 -1.28
N ILE A 105 -13.19 -4.06 -0.02
CA ILE A 105 -13.69 -3.11 0.98
C ILE A 105 -13.39 -1.65 0.58
N PRO A 106 -12.12 -1.22 0.39
CA PRO A 106 -11.83 0.15 -0.01
C PRO A 106 -12.43 0.47 -1.39
N VAL A 107 -12.49 -0.47 -2.32
CA VAL A 107 -13.17 -0.26 -3.61
C VAL A 107 -14.66 0.04 -3.39
N PHE A 108 -15.35 -0.75 -2.58
CA PHE A 108 -16.77 -0.57 -2.28
C PHE A 108 -17.06 0.76 -1.56
N PHE A 109 -16.17 1.24 -0.68
CA PHE A 109 -16.37 2.49 0.06
C PHE A 109 -15.91 3.74 -0.71
N LEU A 110 -14.84 3.67 -1.50
CA LEU A 110 -14.30 4.82 -2.21
C LEU A 110 -15.07 5.15 -3.50
N PHE A 111 -15.58 4.14 -4.20
CA PHE A 111 -16.30 4.32 -5.46
C PHE A 111 -17.61 5.13 -5.33
N PRO A 112 -18.46 4.91 -4.31
CA PRO A 112 -19.69 5.68 -4.11
C PRO A 112 -19.44 7.11 -3.62
N LEU A 113 -18.40 7.32 -2.80
CA LEU A 113 -18.04 8.65 -2.29
C LEU A 113 -17.61 9.58 -3.43
N ASP A 114 -16.89 9.06 -4.42
CA ASP A 114 -16.49 9.84 -5.59
C ASP A 114 -17.68 10.16 -6.50
N LEU A 115 -18.58 9.20 -6.73
CA LEU A 115 -19.84 9.41 -7.47
C LEU A 115 -20.74 10.46 -6.80
N PHE A 116 -20.90 10.38 -5.48
CA PHE A 116 -21.69 11.35 -4.71
C PHE A 116 -21.07 12.74 -4.80
N LYS A 117 -19.75 12.87 -4.60
CA LYS A 117 -19.06 14.15 -4.74
C LYS A 117 -19.24 14.73 -6.14
N ARG A 118 -19.17 13.92 -7.20
CA ARG A 118 -19.36 14.36 -8.58
C ARG A 118 -20.77 14.89 -8.87
N HIS A 119 -21.79 14.37 -8.18
CA HIS A 119 -23.19 14.78 -8.36
C HIS A 119 -23.51 16.15 -7.73
N TYR A 120 -22.85 16.52 -6.62
CA TYR A 120 -23.11 17.78 -5.90
C TYR A 120 -22.36 19.01 -6.44
N TYR A 121 -21.39 18.83 -7.33
CA TYR A 121 -20.58 19.93 -7.92
C TYR A 121 -20.85 20.14 -9.42
N THR A 122 -21.97 19.61 -9.94
CA THR A 122 -22.55 19.96 -11.26
C THR A 122 -23.83 20.75 -11.05
#